data_AF-A0A968WUV8-F1
#
_entry.id   AF-A0A968WUV8-F1
#
_cell.length_a   1.000
_cell.length_b   1.000
_cell.length_c   1.000
_cell.angle_alpha   90.00
_cell.angle_beta   90.00
_cell.angle_gamma   90.00
#
_symmetry.space_group_name_H-M   'P 1'
#
loop_
_entity.id
_entity.type
_entity.pdbx_description
1 polymer ?
#
loop_
_entity_poly.entity_id
_entity_poly.type
_entity_poly.pdbx_seq_one_letter_code
_entity_poly.pdbx_strand_id
1 'polypeptide(L)' 'MGTKVRVTNQVNGKSEILTINDRGPYIKGRIIDVTIGAAERLGFAKRGVVPVRVEVLGKIKTEGE' A
#
# COMPACT_ATOMS: atom_id res chain seq x y z
N MET A 1 -2.47 -9.35 -9.22
CA MET A 1 -3.02 -9.45 -7.85
C MET A 1 -2.23 -10.51 -7.10
N GLY A 2 -2.16 -10.43 -5.77
CA GLY A 2 -1.35 -11.34 -4.94
C GLY A 2 0.11 -10.92 -4.74
N THR A 3 0.51 -9.75 -5.25
CA THR A 3 1.85 -9.17 -4.99
C THR A 3 1.86 -8.52 -3.62
N LYS A 4 2.88 -8.82 -2.81
CA LYS A 4 3.15 -8.10 -1.56
C LYS A 4 4.00 -6.86 -1.84
N VAL A 5 3.61 -5.76 -1.23
CA VAL A 5 4.33 -4.49 -1.30
C VAL A 5 4.55 -3.93 0.10
N ARG A 6 5.69 -3.30 0.35
CA ARG A 6 5.86 -2.43 1.52
C ARG A 6 5.44 -1.03 1.14
N VAL A 7 4.49 -0.46 1.87
CA VAL A 7 4.08 0.94 1.74
C VAL A 7 4.67 1.69 2.92
N THR A 8 5.41 2.75 2.66
CA THR A 8 6.00 3.62 3.68
C THR A 8 5.44 5.02 3.54
N ASN A 9 4.79 5.52 4.59
CA ASN A 9 4.36 6.91 4.69
C ASN A 9 5.60 7.80 4.88
N GLN A 10 5.90 8.64 3.89
CA GLN A 10 7.12 9.45 3.90
C GLN A 10 7.06 10.62 4.89
N VAL A 11 5.89 10.93 5.45
CA VAL A 11 5.73 12.03 6.41
C VAL A 11 6.10 11.61 7.83
N ASN A 12 5.90 10.34 8.20
CA ASN A 12 6.13 9.85 9.56
C ASN A 12 7.04 8.61 9.63
N GLY A 13 7.48 8.07 8.50
CA GLY A 13 8.35 6.89 8.41
C GLY A 13 7.66 5.56 8.71
N LYS A 14 6.37 5.53 9.04
CA LYS A 14 5.64 4.29 9.31
C LYS A 14 5.48 3.48 8.03
N SER A 15 5.64 2.17 8.14
CA SER A 15 5.49 1.25 7.01
C SER A 15 4.59 0.07 7.32
N GLU A 16 3.92 -0.44 6.30
CA GLU A 16 3.09 -1.64 6.37
C GLU A 16 3.24 -2.49 5.11
N ILE A 17 3.22 -3.82 5.28
CA ILE A 17 3.21 -4.76 4.14
C ILE A 17 1.77 -5.06 3.78
N LEU A 18 1.40 -4.79 2.52
CA LEU A 18 0.06 -4.97 1.98
C LEU A 18 0.09 -5.93 0.79
N THR A 19 -1.05 -6.55 0.50
CA THR A 19 -1.23 -7.39 -0.70
C THR A 19 -2.09 -6.65 -1.71
N ILE A 20 -1.63 -6.57 -2.95
CA ILE A 20 -2.39 -5.96 -4.05
C ILE A 20 -3.56 -6.87 -4.44
N ASN A 21 -4.79 -6.40 -4.21
CA ASN A 21 -6.03 -7.11 -4.49
C ASN A 21 -6.97 -6.36 -5.47
N ASP A 22 -6.66 -5.12 -5.88
CA ASP A 22 -7.45 -4.34 -6.83
C ASP A 22 -6.57 -3.57 -7.84
N ARG A 23 -7.17 -3.09 -8.93
CA ARG A 23 -6.59 -2.17 -9.92
C ARG A 23 -6.90 -0.70 -9.56
N GLY A 24 -6.23 0.21 -10.24
CA GLY A 24 -6.26 1.65 -9.95
C GLY A 24 -5.01 2.07 -9.15
N PRO A 25 -4.94 3.33 -8.70
CA PRO A 25 -5.94 4.39 -8.83
C PRO A 25 -6.04 4.94 -10.27
N TYR A 26 -7.21 5.45 -10.66
CA TYR A 26 -7.42 6.10 -11.98
C TYR A 26 -7.28 7.63 -11.94
N ILE A 27 -6.84 8.18 -10.80
CA ILE A 27 -6.63 9.60 -10.58
C ILE A 27 -5.14 9.92 -10.74
N LYS A 28 -4.82 10.90 -11.61
CA LYS A 28 -3.44 11.33 -11.84
C LYS A 28 -2.78 11.76 -10.52
N GLY A 29 -1.58 11.23 -10.26
CA GLY A 29 -0.79 11.55 -9.06
C GLY A 29 -1.05 10.65 -7.85
N ARG A 30 -2.01 9.72 -7.90
CA ARG A 30 -2.17 8.67 -6.89
C ARG A 30 -1.59 7.35 -7.40
N ILE A 31 -0.76 6.70 -6.59
CA ILE A 31 -0.06 5.47 -6.98
C ILE A 31 -0.61 4.21 -6.29
N ILE A 32 -1.33 4.38 -5.18
CA ILE A 32 -1.94 3.29 -4.42
C ILE A 32 -3.08 3.83 -3.58
N ASP A 33 -4.19 3.10 -3.51
CA ASP A 33 -5.23 3.28 -2.50
C ASP A 33 -5.15 2.11 -1.52
N VAL A 34 -5.36 2.37 -0.24
CA VAL A 34 -5.29 1.37 0.83
C VAL A 34 -6.59 1.35 1.61
N THR A 35 -6.87 0.26 2.32
CA THR A 35 -8.02 0.19 3.22
C THR A 35 -7.89 1.19 4.38
N ILE A 36 -9.01 1.56 5.00
CA ILE A 36 -9.00 2.49 6.14
C ILE A 36 -8.10 2.01 7.28
N GLY A 37 -8.12 0.71 7.59
CA GLY A 37 -7.27 0.14 8.65
C GLY A 37 -5.78 0.22 8.33
N ALA A 38 -5.39 0.09 7.06
CA ALA A 38 -4.00 0.32 6.66
C ALA A 38 -3.62 1.80 6.76
N ALA A 39 -4.52 2.72 6.40
CA ALA A 39 -4.30 4.15 6.57
C ALA A 39 -4.16 4.57 8.05
N GLU A 40 -4.87 3.90 8.97
CA GLU A 40 -4.76 4.12 10.41
C GLU A 40 -3.38 3.67 10.93
N ARG A 41 -2.94 2.47 10.56
CA ARG A 41 -1.63 1.93 10.95
C ARG A 41 -0.47 2.74 10.35
N LEU A 42 -0.60 3.18 9.10
CA LEU A 42 0.33 4.10 8.44
C LEU A 42 0.22 5.54 8.98
N GLY A 43 -0.79 5.84 9.82
CA GLY A 43 -0.91 7.10 10.54
C GLY A 43 -1.34 8.29 9.67
N PHE A 44 -2.15 8.06 8.64
CA PHE A 44 -2.66 9.14 7.78
C PHE A 44 -4.17 9.12 7.54
N ALA A 45 -4.93 8.20 8.15
CA ALA A 45 -6.39 8.09 7.97
C ALA A 45 -7.12 9.44 8.09
N LYS A 46 -6.80 10.26 9.11
CA LYS A 46 -7.41 11.59 9.30
C LYS A 46 -6.96 12.65 8.28
N ARG A 47 -5.80 12.46 7.63
CA ARG A 47 -5.24 13.38 6.63
C ARG A 47 -5.75 13.09 5.21
N GLY A 48 -6.21 11.86 4.97
CA GLY A 48 -6.71 11.41 3.67
C GLY A 48 -5.61 10.96 2.72
N VAL A 49 -4.73 11.87 2.28
CA VAL A 49 -3.67 11.56 1.29
C VAL A 49 -2.29 11.99 1.80
N VAL A 50 -1.28 11.15 1.56
CA VAL A 50 0.13 11.44 1.88
C VAL A 50 1.08 10.93 0.80
N PRO A 51 2.28 11.52 0.67
CA PRO A 51 3.36 10.93 -0.10
C PRO A 51 3.78 9.59 0.50
N VAL A 52 3.90 8.57 -0.36
CA VAL A 52 4.31 7.22 0.04
C VAL A 52 5.40 6.70 -0.88
N ARG A 53 6.26 5.83 -0.32
CA ARG A 53 7.12 4.96 -1.10
C ARG A 53 6.50 3.56 -1.13
N VAL A 54 6.45 2.95 -2.31
CA VAL A 54 5.97 1.58 -2.49
C VAL A 54 7.11 0.71 -3.01
N GLU A 55 7.39 -0.40 -2.33
CA GLU A 55 8.44 -1.34 -2.69
C GLU A 55 7.83 -2.73 -2.93
N VAL A 56 8.13 -3.34 -4.07
CA VAL A 56 7.64 -4.69 -4.38
C VAL A 56 8.49 -5.73 -3.66
N LEU A 57 7.84 -6.60 -2.88
CA LEU A 57 8.49 -7.68 -2.13
C LEU A 57 8.40 -9.03 -2.84
N GLY A 58 7.58 -9.14 -3.88
CA GLY A 58 7.34 -10.36 -4.65
C GLY A 58 5.89 -10.83 -4.62
N LYS A 59 5.58 -11.94 -5.29
CA LYS A 59 4.27 -12.60 -5.25
C LYS A 59 4.20 -13.60 -4.10
N ILE A 60 3.03 -13.77 -3.51
CA ILE A 60 2.76 -14.92 -2.65
C ILE A 60 2.88 -16.17 -3.54
N LYS A 61 3.83 -17.06 -3.24
CA LYS A 61 3.83 -18.41 -3.80
C LYS A 61 2.62 -19.12 -3.20
N THR A 62 1.62 -19.42 -4.00
CA THR A 62 0.65 -20.45 -3.65
C THR A 62 1.40 -21.78 -3.64
N GLU A 63 1.30 -22.56 -2.56
CA GLU A 63 1.74 -23.95 -2.58
C GLU A 63 0.96 -24.67 -3.70
N GLY A 64 1.66 -25.12 -4.74
CA GLY A 64 1.06 -25.79 -5.90
C GLY A 64 1.51 -25.33 -7.30
N GLU A 65 2.52 -24.45 -7.44
CA GLU A 65 3.28 -24.29 -8.69
C GLU A 65 4.58 -25.12 -8.68
#